data_AF-A0A7L4PXR1-F1
#
_entry.id   AF-A0A7L4PXR1-F1
#
_cell.length_a   1.000
_cell.length_b   1.000
_cell.length_c   1.000
_cell.angle_alpha   90.00
_cell.angle_beta   90.00
_cell.angle_gamma   90.00
#
_symmetry.space_group_name_H-M   'P 1'
#
loop_
_entity.id
_entity.type
_entity.pdbx_description
1 polymer ?
#
loop_
_entity_poly.entity_id
_entity_poly.type
_entity_poly.pdbx_seq_one_letter_code
_entity_poly.pdbx_strand_id
1 'polypeptide(L)'
;MTSPRVYPVEEDTLLLLEAARAECRPGERVLEIGCGSGYISGEISRTAEVIATDINPYAVRAARKLGIDVVRADLFSGICGLFDLVIFNPPYLPTSPDERMDDWLEYALDGGPDGRFVIARFIDGVGSMLAPGGR
;
A
#
# COMPACT_ATOMS: atom_id res chain seq x y z
N MET A 1 -6.95 -18.67 2.11
CA MET A 1 -7.55 -17.82 3.16
C MET A 1 -6.49 -16.85 3.64
N THR A 2 -6.76 -15.55 3.54
CA THR A 2 -5.93 -14.48 4.11
C THR A 2 -5.95 -14.58 5.64
N SER A 3 -4.83 -14.25 6.29
CA SER A 3 -4.76 -14.25 7.77
C SER A 3 -5.76 -13.23 8.31
N PRO A 4 -6.44 -13.46 9.46
CA PRO A 4 -7.33 -12.46 10.09
C PRO A 4 -6.62 -11.17 10.52
N ARG A 5 -5.30 -11.09 10.31
CA ARG A 5 -4.41 -9.99 10.66
C ARG A 5 -3.99 -9.20 9.42
N VAL A 6 -4.61 -9.44 8.27
CA VAL A 6 -4.32 -8.79 7.00
C VAL A 6 -5.65 -8.29 6.46
N TYR A 7 -5.68 -7.05 6.01
CA TYR A 7 -6.88 -6.46 5.42
C TYR A 7 -7.39 -7.35 4.26
N PRO A 8 -8.67 -7.75 4.28
CA PRO A 8 -9.27 -8.53 3.20
C PRO A 8 -9.35 -7.69 1.92
N VAL A 9 -9.57 -8.36 0.78
CA VAL A 9 -9.90 -7.65 -0.46
C VAL A 9 -11.34 -7.19 -0.35
N GLU A 10 -11.54 -5.88 -0.29
CA GLU A 10 -12.85 -5.23 -0.18
C GLU A 10 -13.11 -4.29 -1.37
N GLU A 11 -14.24 -3.59 -1.37
CA GLU A 11 -14.66 -2.72 -2.49
C GLU A 11 -13.64 -1.61 -2.81
N ASP A 12 -13.03 -1.03 -1.78
CA ASP A 12 -11.98 -0.01 -1.90
C ASP A 12 -10.73 -0.55 -2.63
N THR A 13 -10.37 -1.80 -2.34
CA THR A 13 -9.26 -2.52 -2.96
C THR A 13 -9.53 -2.75 -4.44
N LEU A 14 -10.76 -3.12 -4.79
CA LEU A 14 -11.18 -3.32 -6.17
C LEU A 14 -11.23 -2.00 -6.95
N LEU A 15 -11.72 -0.92 -6.30
CA LEU A 15 -11.74 0.41 -6.88
C LEU A 15 -10.32 0.91 -7.19
N LEU A 16 -9.38 0.76 -6.25
CA LEU A 16 -7.98 1.14 -6.48
C LEU A 16 -7.34 0.27 -7.56
N LEU A 17 -7.63 -1.03 -7.61
CA LEU A 17 -7.14 -1.89 -8.68
C LEU A 17 -7.60 -1.43 -10.06
N GLU A 18 -8.87 -1.04 -10.20
CA GLU A 18 -9.40 -0.52 -11.46
C GLU A 18 -8.67 0.75 -11.89
N ALA A 19 -8.50 1.71 -10.96
CA ALA A 19 -7.76 2.93 -11.23
C ALA A 19 -6.28 2.65 -11.58
N ALA A 20 -5.62 1.78 -10.82
CA ALA A 20 -4.24 1.39 -11.07
C ALA A 20 -4.07 0.73 -12.44
N ARG A 21 -5.01 -0.11 -12.88
CA ARG A 21 -4.99 -0.71 -14.23
C ARG A 21 -5.21 0.30 -15.34
N ALA A 22 -6.00 1.34 -15.11
CA ALA A 22 -6.23 2.40 -16.09
C ALA A 22 -5.00 3.32 -16.25
N GLU A 23 -4.27 3.56 -15.16
CA GLU A 23 -3.12 4.47 -15.13
C GLU A 23 -1.78 3.78 -15.42
N CYS A 24 -1.63 2.50 -15.07
CA CYS A 24 -0.40 1.74 -15.24
C CYS A 24 -0.16 1.41 -16.71
N ARG A 25 1.07 1.67 -17.17
CA ARG A 25 1.52 1.34 -18.52
C ARG A 25 2.48 0.16 -18.49
N PRO A 26 2.55 -0.63 -19.57
CA PRO A 26 3.47 -1.76 -19.65
C PRO A 26 4.93 -1.35 -19.41
N GLY A 27 5.62 -2.04 -18.51
CA GLY A 27 7.02 -1.81 -18.18
C GLY A 27 7.30 -0.64 -17.22
N GLU A 28 6.28 0.05 -16.72
CA GLU A 28 6.44 1.06 -15.67
C GLU A 28 6.94 0.43 -14.36
N ARG A 29 7.62 1.24 -13.55
CA ARG A 29 7.96 0.91 -12.16
C ARG A 29 6.88 1.44 -11.24
N VAL A 30 6.22 0.54 -10.53
CA VAL A 30 5.10 0.84 -9.64
C VAL A 30 5.51 0.63 -8.19
N LEU A 31 5.18 1.59 -7.32
CA LEU A 31 5.29 1.43 -5.87
C LEU A 31 3.89 1.34 -5.26
N GLU A 32 3.55 0.20 -4.65
CA GLU A 32 2.36 0.09 -3.80
C GLU A 32 2.73 0.30 -2.34
N ILE A 33 2.15 1.31 -1.70
CA ILE A 33 2.26 1.52 -0.25
C ILE A 33 1.09 0.80 0.44
N GLY A 34 1.37 0.05 1.50
CA GLY A 34 0.35 -0.67 2.26
C GLY A 34 -0.31 -1.81 1.49
N CYS A 35 0.49 -2.73 0.91
CA CYS A 35 -0.01 -3.73 -0.04
C CYS A 35 -0.99 -4.77 0.54
N GLY A 36 -1.10 -4.87 1.87
CA GLY A 36 -2.04 -5.78 2.54
C GLY A 36 -1.84 -7.23 2.10
N SER A 37 -2.86 -7.82 1.48
CA SER A 37 -2.79 -9.20 0.97
C SER A 37 -1.82 -9.37 -0.23
N GLY A 38 -1.39 -8.26 -0.85
CA GLY A 38 -0.62 -8.24 -2.09
C GLY A 38 -1.48 -8.42 -3.34
N TYR A 39 -2.81 -8.32 -3.23
CA TYR A 39 -3.74 -8.57 -4.33
C TYR A 39 -3.54 -7.59 -5.50
N ILE A 40 -3.48 -6.28 -5.23
CA ILE A 40 -3.28 -5.27 -6.27
C ILE A 40 -1.91 -5.44 -6.91
N SER A 41 -0.82 -5.50 -6.12
CA SER A 41 0.52 -5.84 -6.60
C SER A 41 0.55 -7.08 -7.50
N GLY A 42 -0.14 -8.15 -7.12
CA GLY A 42 -0.21 -9.39 -7.90
C GLY A 42 -0.90 -9.23 -9.25
N GLU A 43 -1.90 -8.37 -9.34
CA GLU A 43 -2.59 -8.09 -10.60
C GLU A 43 -1.79 -7.14 -11.50
N ILE A 44 -1.16 -6.10 -10.93
CA ILE A 44 -0.37 -5.11 -11.67
C ILE A 44 1.00 -5.66 -12.13
N SER A 45 1.60 -6.56 -11.36
CA SER A 45 2.91 -7.17 -11.69
C SER A 45 2.90 -8.02 -12.97
N ARG A 46 1.73 -8.31 -13.53
CA ARG A 46 1.60 -8.95 -14.85
C ARG A 46 2.02 -8.04 -16.00
N THR A 47 2.01 -6.72 -15.80
CA THR A 47 2.29 -5.73 -16.85
C THR A 47 3.42 -4.76 -16.50
N ALA A 48 3.79 -4.66 -15.22
CA ALA A 48 4.73 -3.67 -14.71
C ALA A 48 5.69 -4.27 -13.65
N GLU A 49 6.79 -3.57 -13.36
CA GLU A 49 7.68 -3.90 -12.24
C GLU A 49 7.08 -3.33 -10.96
N VAL A 50 6.66 -4.20 -10.03
CA VAL A 50 6.00 -3.76 -8.79
C VAL A 50 6.92 -3.99 -7.59
N ILE A 51 7.17 -2.91 -6.85
CA ILE A 51 7.70 -2.96 -5.48
C ILE A 51 6.58 -2.57 -4.53
N ALA A 52 6.47 -3.28 -3.41
CA ALA A 52 5.46 -3.00 -2.39
C ALA A 52 6.08 -2.69 -1.03
N THR A 53 5.38 -1.91 -0.21
CA THR A 53 5.66 -1.78 1.22
C THR A 53 4.45 -2.13 2.06
N ASP A 54 4.70 -2.62 3.28
CA ASP A 54 3.68 -2.72 4.30
C ASP A 54 4.32 -2.72 5.70
N ILE A 55 3.69 -2.07 6.68
CA ILE A 55 4.16 -2.06 8.07
C ILE A 55 3.87 -3.40 8.78
N ASN A 56 2.82 -4.08 8.33
CA ASN A 56 2.29 -5.30 8.92
C ASN A 56 3.09 -6.53 8.45
N PRO A 57 3.77 -7.25 9.37
CA PRO A 57 4.59 -8.40 9.00
C PRO A 57 3.78 -9.59 8.43
N TYR A 58 2.47 -9.68 8.71
CA TYR A 58 1.58 -10.68 8.13
C TYR A 58 1.24 -10.36 6.66
N ALA A 59 1.03 -9.08 6.35
CA ALA A 59 0.79 -8.59 5.00
C ALA A 59 2.03 -8.84 4.11
N VAL A 60 3.22 -8.46 4.59
CA VAL A 60 4.50 -8.75 3.92
C VAL A 60 4.67 -10.24 3.62
N ARG A 61 4.32 -11.12 4.57
CA ARG A 61 4.37 -12.58 4.32
C ARG A 61 3.33 -13.05 3.30
N ALA A 62 2.14 -12.43 3.26
CA ALA A 62 1.11 -12.76 2.30
C ALA A 62 1.54 -12.37 0.88
N ALA A 63 2.00 -11.13 0.69
CA ALA A 63 2.47 -10.63 -0.60
C ALA A 63 3.68 -11.43 -1.12
N ARG A 64 4.65 -11.80 -0.27
CA ARG A 64 5.79 -12.65 -0.68
C ARG A 64 5.36 -14.03 -1.19
N LYS A 65 4.29 -14.62 -0.65
CA LYS A 65 3.76 -15.91 -1.14
C LYS A 65 3.19 -15.81 -2.55
N LEU A 66 2.81 -14.60 -2.98
CA LEU A 66 2.38 -14.31 -4.35
C LEU A 66 3.55 -13.96 -5.28
N GLY A 67 4.79 -13.96 -4.77
CA GLY A 67 5.98 -13.62 -5.56
C GLY A 67 6.24 -12.12 -5.69
N ILE A 68 5.63 -11.29 -4.84
CA ILE A 68 5.81 -9.83 -4.87
C ILE A 68 7.08 -9.41 -4.11
N ASP A 69 7.84 -8.49 -4.70
CA ASP A 69 8.96 -7.81 -4.05
C ASP A 69 8.42 -6.79 -3.04
N VAL A 70 8.34 -7.22 -1.77
CA VAL A 70 7.79 -6.41 -0.68
C VAL A 70 8.80 -6.18 0.44
N VAL A 71 8.86 -4.93 0.90
CA VAL A 71 9.66 -4.48 2.04
C VAL A 71 8.76 -4.18 3.23
N ARG A 72 9.13 -4.66 4.42
CA ARG A 72 8.44 -4.25 5.64
C ARG A 72 8.91 -2.85 6.01
N ALA A 73 8.05 -1.85 5.85
CA ALA A 73 8.40 -0.45 6.04
C ALA A 73 7.20 0.39 6.50
N ASP A 74 7.48 1.49 7.19
CA ASP A 74 6.52 2.57 7.42
C ASP A 74 6.59 3.53 6.22
N LEU A 75 5.51 3.53 5.43
CA LEU A 75 5.39 4.27 4.16
C LEU A 75 6.60 4.00 3.24
N PHE A 76 7.43 5.03 3.03
CA PHE A 76 8.57 5.03 2.11
C PHE A 76 9.90 4.60 2.76
N SER A 77 9.90 4.27 4.05
CA SER A 77 11.14 4.05 4.83
C SER A 77 12.01 2.95 4.22
N GLY A 78 13.23 3.30 3.80
CA GLY A 78 14.19 2.35 3.23
C GLY A 78 13.92 1.97 1.77
N ILE A 79 12.92 2.58 1.13
CA ILE A 79 12.74 2.49 -0.33
C ILE A 79 13.60 3.54 -1.01
N CYS A 80 14.29 3.11 -2.06
CA CYS A 80 15.15 3.95 -2.88
C CYS A 80 14.73 3.85 -4.35
N GLY A 81 14.89 4.95 -5.07
CA GLY A 81 14.61 5.04 -6.50
C GLY A 81 13.34 5.83 -6.82
N LEU A 82 13.09 6.00 -8.11
CA LEU A 82 11.94 6.74 -8.63
C LEU A 82 10.97 5.81 -9.35
N PHE A 83 9.69 6.08 -9.20
CA PHE A 83 8.59 5.25 -9.70
C PHE A 83 7.73 6.08 -10.65
N ASP A 84 7.20 5.41 -11.68
CA ASP A 84 6.32 6.02 -12.67
C ASP A 84 4.88 6.14 -12.15
N LEU A 85 4.51 5.25 -11.22
CA LEU A 85 3.22 5.23 -10.55
C LEU A 85 3.39 4.84 -9.08
N VAL A 86 2.83 5.64 -8.17
CA VAL A 86 2.74 5.30 -6.75
C VAL A 86 1.27 5.17 -6.37
N ILE A 87 0.88 4.00 -5.86
CA ILE A 87 -0.50 3.73 -5.41
C ILE A 87 -0.54 3.49 -3.91
N PHE A 88 -1.62 3.94 -3.28
CA PHE A 88 -1.82 3.77 -1.85
C PHE A 88 -3.32 3.68 -1.54
N ASN A 89 -3.74 2.58 -0.91
CA ASN A 89 -5.01 2.54 -0.18
C ASN A 89 -4.71 2.81 1.30
N PRO A 90 -4.84 4.06 1.79
CA PRO A 90 -4.43 4.41 3.13
C PRO A 90 -5.39 3.87 4.19
N PRO A 91 -4.92 3.71 5.44
CA PRO A 91 -5.84 3.67 6.57
C PRO A 91 -6.51 5.05 6.70
N TYR A 92 -7.83 5.11 6.51
CA TYR A 92 -8.58 6.37 6.42
C TYR A 92 -9.66 6.54 7.49
N LEU A 93 -9.82 5.56 8.40
CA LEU A 93 -10.83 5.66 9.45
C LEU A 93 -10.31 6.54 10.60
N PRO A 94 -11.14 7.47 11.11
CA PRO A 94 -10.86 8.13 12.37
C PRO A 94 -10.79 7.11 13.50
N THR A 95 -9.70 7.10 14.25
CA THR A 95 -9.49 6.20 15.39
C THR A 95 -9.10 7.03 16.60
N SER A 96 -9.87 6.92 17.69
CA SER A 96 -9.51 7.57 18.95
C SER A 96 -8.42 6.77 19.69
N PRO A 97 -7.57 7.42 20.51
CA PRO A 97 -6.52 6.73 21.25
C PRO A 97 -7.03 5.59 22.15
N ASP A 98 -8.27 5.70 22.64
CA ASP A 98 -8.91 4.72 23.51
C ASP A 98 -9.49 3.52 22.75
N GLU A 99 -9.66 3.64 21.42
CA GLU A 99 -10.10 2.57 20.53
C GLU A 99 -8.92 1.74 20.00
N ARG A 100 -7.68 2.23 20.15
CA ARG A 100 -6.46 1.55 19.69
C ARG A 100 -6.25 0.24 20.43
N MET A 101 -6.52 -0.87 19.75
CA MET A 101 -6.09 -2.20 20.18
C MET A 101 -4.76 -2.55 19.52
N ASP A 102 -3.90 -3.29 20.22
CA ASP A 102 -2.62 -3.79 19.68
C ASP A 102 -2.84 -4.96 18.68
N ASP A 103 -3.75 -4.81 17.71
CA ASP A 103 -3.97 -5.75 16.60
C ASP A 103 -3.44 -5.21 15.28
N TRP A 104 -2.76 -6.07 14.52
CA TRP A 104 -2.19 -5.76 13.23
C TRP A 104 -3.22 -5.42 12.15
N LEU A 105 -4.46 -5.90 12.30
CA LEU A 105 -5.56 -5.50 11.41
C LEU A 105 -5.92 -4.03 11.60
N GLU A 106 -5.84 -3.52 12.82
CA GLU A 106 -6.23 -2.15 13.12
C GLU A 106 -5.26 -1.13 12.51
N TYR A 107 -3.97 -1.47 12.42
CA TYR A 107 -3.00 -0.65 11.68
C TYR A 107 -3.37 -0.45 10.19
N ALA A 108 -4.19 -1.33 9.61
CA ALA A 108 -4.68 -1.16 8.24
C ALA A 108 -5.88 -0.19 8.15
N LEU A 109 -6.46 0.21 9.29
CA LEU A 109 -7.64 1.06 9.38
C LEU A 109 -7.35 2.41 10.06
N ASP A 110 -6.40 2.45 11.00
CA ASP A 110 -6.04 3.60 11.84
C ASP A 110 -5.42 4.75 11.04
N GLY A 111 -6.26 5.69 10.64
CA GLY A 111 -5.85 6.94 10.00
C GLY A 111 -5.55 8.06 11.01
N GLY A 112 -5.52 7.77 12.31
CA GLY A 112 -5.42 8.75 13.39
C GLY A 112 -6.74 9.46 13.72
N PRO A 113 -6.72 10.51 14.57
CA PRO A 113 -7.93 11.12 15.12
C PRO A 113 -8.93 11.68 14.10
N ASP A 114 -8.45 12.05 12.91
CA ASP A 114 -9.25 12.59 11.81
C ASP A 114 -9.21 11.72 10.54
N GLY A 115 -8.58 10.55 10.60
CA GLY A 115 -8.42 9.64 9.47
C GLY A 115 -7.39 10.09 8.41
N ARG A 116 -6.66 11.19 8.64
CA ARG A 116 -5.79 11.82 7.63
C ARG A 116 -4.32 11.81 7.98
N PHE A 117 -3.95 11.36 9.18
CA PHE A 117 -2.57 11.43 9.66
C PHE A 117 -1.60 10.70 8.72
N VAL A 118 -1.95 9.48 8.31
CA VAL A 118 -1.12 8.67 7.42
C VAL A 118 -1.13 9.23 5.99
N ILE A 119 -2.27 9.75 5.53
CA ILE A 119 -2.42 10.39 4.22
C ILE A 119 -1.52 11.63 4.10
N ALA A 120 -1.50 12.48 5.12
CA ALA A 120 -0.65 13.68 5.14
C ALA A 120 0.84 13.31 5.02
N ARG A 121 1.29 12.31 5.80
CA ARG A 121 2.67 11.80 5.71
C ARG A 121 3.00 11.21 4.34
N PHE A 122 2.04 10.54 3.70
CA PHE A 122 2.21 10.05 2.33
C PHE A 122 2.39 11.20 1.34
N ILE A 123 1.52 12.21 1.39
CA ILE A 123 1.58 13.38 0.49
C ILE A 123 2.90 14.13 0.64
N ASP A 124 3.39 14.30 1.88
CA ASP A 124 4.67 14.96 2.15
C ASP A 124 5.87 14.19 1.59
N GLY A 125 5.77 12.85 1.48
CA GLY A 125 6.88 11.99 1.04
C GLY A 125 6.85 11.63 -0.45
N VAL A 126 5.67 11.50 -1.06
CA VAL A 126 5.50 10.86 -2.38
C VAL A 126 6.27 11.58 -3.49
N GLY A 127 6.37 12.91 -3.42
CA GLY A 127 7.10 13.70 -4.42
C GLY A 127 8.58 13.31 -4.56
N SER A 128 9.20 12.79 -3.50
CA SER A 128 10.59 12.31 -3.54
C SER A 128 10.75 10.93 -4.21
N MET A 129 9.65 10.22 -4.42
CA MET A 129 9.60 8.88 -5.00
C MET A 129 9.13 8.90 -6.46
N LEU A 130 8.65 10.02 -6.98
CA LEU A 130 8.10 10.11 -8.33
C LEU A 130 9.18 10.43 -9.37
N ALA A 131 9.21 9.64 -10.46
CA ALA A 131 9.97 9.96 -11.66
C ALA A 131 9.41 11.23 -12.32
N PRO A 132 10.15 11.89 -13.24
CA PRO A 132 9.59 12.98 -14.04
C PRO A 132 8.34 12.53 -14.80
N GLY A 133 7.18 13.14 -14.51
CA GLY A 133 5.89 12.72 -15.07
C GLY A 133 5.24 11.53 -14.37
N GLY A 134 5.80 11.09 -13.24
CA GLY A 134 5.23 10.09 -12.36
C GLY A 134 3.91 10.56 -11.76
N ARG A 135 3.07 9.58 -11.42
CA ARG A 135 1.69 9.78 -10.97
C ARG A 135 1.48 9.19 -9.58
#